data_AF-A0A3E2NWI2-F1
#
_entry.id   AF-A0A3E2NWI2-F1
#
_cell.length_a   1.000
_cell.length_b   1.000
_cell.length_c   1.000
_cell.angle_alpha   90.00
_cell.angle_beta   90.00
_cell.angle_gamma   90.00
#
_symmetry.space_group_name_H-M   'P 1'
#
loop_
_entity.id
_entity.type
_entity.pdbx_description
1 polymer ?
#
loop_
_entity_poly.entity_id
_entity_poly.type
_entity_poly.pdbx_seq_one_letter_code
_entity_poly.pdbx_strand_id
1 'polypeptide(L)'
;MPELSKPATSSRKINKIEIAMLTIVFALVIAGIVICFVNKQWFEDVYTSEDGFIENFTVFPLSVAVVTAIVYLVKLASKRSWMFILCMSVAALFGFFVAGEEISWGQRIFHVESSEFFLENNAQHETNLHNMVVDGEKVNKIVFTWLLGLTVALYLFLLPWLYAKKPGVKRFIDWAGIPVPHRVQIIAAIALFVCIGIIPSSKNSELLELGISSIFLLILLYPQNVAVFRTDKA
;
A
#
# COMPACT_ATOMS: atom_id res chain seq x y z
N MET A 1 -0.71 -27.59 -37.31
CA MET A 1 -0.23 -26.73 -36.19
C MET A 1 -1.31 -25.69 -35.93
N PRO A 2 -2.04 -25.74 -34.81
CA PRO A 2 -3.02 -24.70 -34.50
C PRO A 2 -2.26 -23.44 -34.05
N GLU A 3 -2.60 -22.30 -34.64
CA GLU A 3 -2.11 -20.98 -34.27
C GLU A 3 -2.25 -20.76 -32.75
N LEU A 4 -1.13 -20.43 -32.11
CA LEU A 4 -1.10 -19.85 -30.77
C LEU A 4 -1.88 -18.53 -30.81
N SER A 5 -3.14 -18.56 -30.38
CA SER A 5 -3.95 -17.36 -30.19
C SER A 5 -3.17 -16.38 -29.29
N LYS A 6 -2.80 -15.21 -29.85
CA LYS A 6 -2.18 -14.12 -29.09
C LYS A 6 -3.03 -13.86 -27.83
N PRO A 7 -2.42 -13.71 -26.64
CA PRO A 7 -3.20 -13.34 -25.46
C PRO A 7 -3.81 -11.96 -25.71
N ALA A 8 -5.14 -11.92 -25.80
CA ALA A 8 -5.87 -10.67 -25.91
C ALA A 8 -5.56 -9.81 -24.68
N THR A 9 -4.67 -8.83 -24.83
CA THR A 9 -4.49 -7.77 -23.85
C THR A 9 -5.69 -6.84 -23.99
N SER A 10 -6.84 -7.30 -23.51
CA SER A 10 -8.04 -6.48 -23.32
C SER A 10 -7.64 -5.34 -22.40
N SER A 11 -7.38 -4.15 -22.96
CA SER A 11 -7.15 -2.95 -22.18
C SER A 11 -8.44 -2.62 -21.45
N ARG A 12 -8.52 -3.00 -20.17
CA ARG A 12 -9.61 -2.61 -19.29
C ARG A 12 -9.71 -1.07 -19.32
N LYS A 13 -10.93 -0.56 -19.50
CA LYS A 13 -11.21 0.87 -19.31
C LYS A 13 -10.97 1.24 -17.85
N ILE A 14 -10.09 2.21 -17.60
CA ILE A 14 -9.72 2.64 -16.23
C ILE A 14 -10.98 3.13 -15.51
N ASN A 15 -11.13 2.75 -14.23
CA ASN A 15 -12.28 3.17 -13.44
C ASN A 15 -12.16 4.67 -13.09
N LYS A 16 -13.28 5.40 -13.08
CA LYS A 16 -13.32 6.80 -12.66
C LYS A 16 -12.78 7.01 -11.24
N ILE A 17 -13.03 6.07 -10.32
CA ILE A 17 -12.49 6.09 -8.95
C ILE A 17 -10.97 5.95 -8.97
N GLU A 18 -10.45 5.03 -9.79
CA GLU A 18 -9.01 4.82 -9.95
C GLU A 18 -8.32 6.07 -10.51
N ILE A 19 -8.92 6.74 -11.50
CA ILE A 19 -8.43 8.03 -12.02
C ILE A 19 -8.46 9.10 -10.94
N ALA A 20 -9.58 9.27 -10.24
CA ALA A 20 -9.74 10.31 -9.23
C ALA A 20 -8.73 10.15 -8.09
N MET A 21 -8.59 8.93 -7.55
CA MET A 21 -7.63 8.64 -6.48
C MET A 21 -6.20 8.90 -6.92
N LEU A 22 -5.78 8.38 -8.09
CA LEU A 22 -4.43 8.63 -8.59
C LEU A 22 -4.20 10.13 -8.83
N THR A 23 -5.20 10.86 -9.36
CA THR A 23 -5.09 12.31 -9.57
C THR A 23 -4.85 13.05 -8.26
N ILE A 24 -5.61 12.73 -7.20
CA ILE A 24 -5.46 13.33 -5.87
C ILE A 24 -4.07 13.01 -5.30
N VAL A 25 -3.67 11.74 -5.31
CA VAL A 25 -2.36 11.29 -4.80
C VAL A 25 -1.22 12.00 -5.53
N PHE A 26 -1.23 12.00 -6.86
CA PHE A 26 -0.19 12.67 -7.62
C PHE A 26 -0.21 14.19 -7.46
N ALA A 27 -1.37 14.82 -7.26
CA ALA A 27 -1.44 16.24 -6.94
C ALA A 27 -0.75 16.54 -5.60
N LEU A 28 -0.96 15.73 -4.57
CA LEU A 28 -0.30 15.87 -3.28
C LEU A 28 1.22 15.60 -3.38
N VAL A 29 1.64 14.60 -4.14
CA VAL A 29 3.07 14.33 -4.35
C VAL A 29 3.74 15.48 -5.11
N ILE A 30 3.12 15.97 -6.19
CA ILE A 30 3.64 17.10 -6.97
C ILE A 30 3.69 18.37 -6.12
N ALA A 31 2.66 18.64 -5.31
CA ALA A 31 2.69 19.74 -4.36
C ALA A 31 3.86 19.58 -3.38
N GLY A 32 4.08 18.38 -2.84
CA GLY A 32 5.21 18.07 -1.96
C GLY A 32 6.56 18.33 -2.62
N ILE A 33 6.75 17.94 -3.88
CA ILE A 33 7.95 18.28 -4.66
C ILE A 33 8.13 19.80 -4.71
N VAL A 34 7.12 20.54 -5.18
CA VAL A 34 7.20 22.00 -5.33
C VAL A 34 7.52 22.67 -3.98
N ILE A 35 6.83 22.27 -2.91
CA ILE A 35 7.01 22.80 -1.57
C ILE A 35 8.43 22.51 -1.06
N CYS A 36 8.95 21.29 -1.23
CA CYS A 36 10.32 20.95 -0.81
C CYS A 36 11.39 21.80 -1.51
N PHE A 37 11.21 22.13 -2.79
CA PHE A 37 12.15 22.97 -3.54
C PHE A 37 12.00 24.47 -3.22
N VAL A 38 10.81 24.93 -2.82
CA VAL A 38 10.56 26.34 -2.47
C VAL A 38 10.95 26.62 -1.01
N ASN A 39 10.56 25.74 -0.10
CA ASN A 39 10.81 25.86 1.34
C ASN A 39 10.89 24.47 1.97
N LYS A 40 12.11 23.93 2.00
CA LYS A 40 12.39 22.62 2.59
C LYS A 40 11.98 22.52 4.06
N GLN A 41 12.16 23.58 4.85
CA GLN A 41 11.77 23.58 6.26
C GLN A 41 10.26 23.41 6.40
N TRP A 42 9.47 24.13 5.61
CA TRP A 42 8.02 24.01 5.65
C TRP A 42 7.54 22.64 5.14
N PHE A 43 8.22 22.07 4.15
CA PHE A 43 7.98 20.69 3.73
C PHE A 43 8.14 19.73 4.92
N GLU A 44 9.29 19.78 5.60
CA GLU A 44 9.62 18.85 6.68
C GLU A 44 8.77 19.04 7.94
N ASP A 45 8.52 20.29 8.35
CA ASP A 45 7.87 20.62 9.63
C ASP A 45 6.35 20.73 9.56
N VAL A 46 5.77 20.92 8.38
CA VAL A 46 4.32 21.19 8.22
C VAL A 46 3.68 20.25 7.22
N TYR A 47 4.26 20.08 6.03
CA TYR A 47 3.63 19.26 5.01
C TYR A 47 3.72 17.76 5.33
N THR A 48 4.91 17.31 5.71
CA THR A 48 5.23 15.94 6.11
C THR A 48 5.55 15.87 7.60
N SER A 49 4.87 16.69 8.39
CA SER A 49 4.98 16.65 9.84
C SER A 49 4.42 15.32 10.35
N GLU A 50 4.96 14.85 11.45
CA GLU A 50 4.37 13.71 12.17
C GLU A 50 3.03 14.13 12.78
N ASP A 51 2.08 13.21 12.91
CA ASP A 51 0.65 13.46 13.14
C ASP A 51 0.04 14.46 12.14
N GLY A 52 0.71 14.66 10.99
CA GLY A 52 0.41 15.73 10.04
C GLY A 52 -0.68 15.38 9.04
N PHE A 53 -0.89 16.29 8.10
CA PHE A 53 -1.91 16.11 7.06
C PHE A 53 -1.67 14.85 6.21
N ILE A 54 -0.41 14.60 5.80
CA ILE A 54 -0.07 13.47 4.92
C ILE A 54 -0.23 12.12 5.63
N GLU A 55 0.30 11.98 6.84
CA GLU A 55 0.21 10.75 7.65
C GLU A 55 -1.26 10.37 7.94
N ASN A 56 -2.06 11.34 8.42
CA ASN A 56 -3.50 11.13 8.61
C ASN A 56 -4.22 10.75 7.30
N PHE A 57 -3.75 11.25 6.16
CA PHE A 57 -4.30 10.90 4.86
C PHE A 57 -3.87 9.50 4.38
N THR A 58 -2.73 8.97 4.83
CA THR A 58 -2.27 7.58 4.60
C THR A 58 -3.16 6.56 5.31
N VAL A 59 -3.72 6.91 6.47
CA VAL A 59 -4.64 6.04 7.23
C VAL A 59 -5.92 5.73 6.44
N PHE A 60 -6.38 6.67 5.62
CA PHE A 60 -7.60 6.53 4.82
C PHE A 60 -7.55 5.35 3.83
N PRO A 61 -6.59 5.27 2.86
CA PRO A 61 -6.52 4.15 1.94
C PRO A 61 -6.29 2.81 2.66
N LEU A 62 -5.53 2.78 3.77
CA LEU A 62 -5.33 1.57 4.56
C LEU A 62 -6.64 1.10 5.20
N SER A 63 -7.39 2.01 5.82
CA SER A 63 -8.69 1.70 6.44
C SER A 63 -9.69 1.18 5.42
N VAL A 64 -9.76 1.80 4.23
CA VAL A 64 -10.63 1.33 3.15
C VAL A 64 -10.15 -0.02 2.61
N ALA A 65 -8.85 -0.29 2.59
CA ALA A 65 -8.32 -1.60 2.19
C ALA A 65 -8.72 -2.69 3.19
N VAL A 66 -8.66 -2.42 4.50
CA VAL A 66 -9.14 -3.31 5.56
C VAL A 66 -10.62 -3.62 5.38
N VAL A 67 -11.46 -2.58 5.23
CA VAL A 67 -12.90 -2.76 5.00
C VAL A 67 -13.15 -3.57 3.72
N THR A 68 -12.41 -3.31 2.65
CA THR A 68 -12.53 -4.05 1.39
C THR A 68 -12.19 -5.53 1.57
N ALA A 69 -11.10 -5.85 2.27
CA ALA A 69 -10.71 -7.23 2.57
C ALA A 69 -11.77 -7.95 3.43
N ILE A 70 -12.32 -7.27 4.45
CA ILE A 70 -13.42 -7.81 5.27
C ILE A 70 -14.67 -8.05 4.42
N VAL A 71 -15.03 -7.12 3.53
CA VAL A 71 -16.17 -7.30 2.60
C VAL A 71 -15.96 -8.51 1.70
N TYR A 72 -14.74 -8.74 1.20
CA TYR A 72 -14.42 -9.95 0.44
C TYR A 72 -14.54 -11.22 1.28
N LEU A 73 -14.06 -11.22 2.53
CA LEU A 73 -14.25 -12.34 3.45
C LEU A 73 -15.73 -12.67 3.65
N VAL A 74 -16.53 -11.67 4.02
CA VAL A 74 -17.98 -11.88 4.29
C VAL A 74 -18.72 -12.39 3.05
N LYS A 75 -18.43 -11.84 1.86
CA LYS A 75 -19.17 -12.18 0.64
C LYS A 75 -18.68 -13.46 -0.05
N LEU A 76 -17.41 -13.81 0.10
CA LEU A 76 -16.76 -14.83 -0.74
C LEU A 76 -16.16 -16.00 0.06
N ALA A 77 -16.07 -15.95 1.39
CA ALA A 77 -15.46 -17.03 2.18
C ALA A 77 -16.09 -18.41 1.92
N SER A 78 -17.42 -18.49 1.78
CA SER A 78 -18.10 -19.76 1.49
C SER A 78 -17.95 -20.24 0.03
N LYS A 79 -17.43 -19.38 -0.86
CA LYS A 79 -17.33 -19.62 -2.31
C LYS A 79 -15.89 -19.73 -2.81
N ARG A 80 -14.91 -19.59 -1.93
CA ARG A 80 -13.48 -19.52 -2.27
C ARG A 80 -12.68 -20.46 -1.38
N SER A 81 -11.41 -20.65 -1.74
CA SER A 81 -10.53 -21.58 -1.04
C SER A 81 -10.23 -21.10 0.38
N TRP A 82 -9.78 -22.00 1.24
CA TRP A 82 -9.25 -21.62 2.56
C TRP A 82 -8.05 -20.68 2.45
N MET A 83 -7.25 -20.78 1.37
CA MET A 83 -6.11 -19.89 1.15
C MET A 83 -6.56 -18.47 0.77
N PHE A 84 -7.66 -18.33 0.02
CA PHE A 84 -8.30 -17.03 -0.21
C PHE A 84 -8.70 -16.38 1.12
N ILE A 85 -9.33 -17.16 2.01
CA ILE A 85 -9.72 -16.68 3.34
C ILE A 85 -8.49 -16.25 4.12
N LEU A 86 -7.44 -17.09 4.16
CA LEU A 86 -6.20 -16.76 4.84
C LEU A 86 -5.57 -15.47 4.27
N CYS A 87 -5.50 -15.35 2.95
CA CYS A 87 -4.91 -14.18 2.29
C CYS A 87 -5.68 -12.89 2.61
N MET A 88 -7.01 -12.91 2.55
CA MET A 88 -7.83 -11.74 2.88
C MET A 88 -7.83 -11.43 4.38
N SER A 89 -7.78 -12.45 5.25
CA SER A 89 -7.62 -12.25 6.70
C SER A 89 -6.28 -11.62 7.04
N VAL A 90 -5.20 -12.10 6.42
CA VAL A 90 -3.87 -11.49 6.59
C VAL A 90 -3.88 -10.06 6.06
N ALA A 91 -4.47 -9.81 4.89
CA ALA A 91 -4.57 -8.44 4.35
C ALA A 91 -5.36 -7.50 5.28
N ALA A 92 -6.47 -7.97 5.86
CA ALA A 92 -7.29 -7.19 6.79
C ALA A 92 -6.56 -6.93 8.11
N LEU A 93 -5.96 -7.96 8.72
CA LEU A 93 -5.23 -7.83 10.00
C LEU A 93 -3.97 -6.99 9.86
N PHE A 94 -3.19 -7.25 8.80
CA PHE A 94 -1.98 -6.48 8.52
C PHE A 94 -2.32 -5.03 8.19
N GLY A 95 -3.32 -4.80 7.33
CA GLY A 95 -3.77 -3.43 7.02
C GLY A 95 -4.29 -2.69 8.25
N PHE A 96 -4.99 -3.38 9.16
CA PHE A 96 -5.46 -2.79 10.42
C PHE A 96 -4.29 -2.44 11.34
N PHE A 97 -3.31 -3.34 11.46
CA PHE A 97 -2.11 -3.10 12.23
C PHE A 97 -1.34 -1.90 11.68
N VAL A 98 -1.04 -1.86 10.38
CA VAL A 98 -0.32 -0.73 9.76
C VAL A 98 -1.11 0.57 9.94
N ALA A 99 -2.41 0.60 9.64
CA ALA A 99 -3.22 1.81 9.83
C ALA A 99 -3.27 2.29 11.29
N GLY A 100 -3.25 1.36 12.24
CA GLY A 100 -3.21 1.68 13.65
C GLY A 100 -1.85 2.24 14.08
N GLU A 101 -0.77 1.61 13.63
CA GLU A 101 0.60 2.05 13.94
C GLU A 101 0.87 3.49 13.47
N GLU A 102 0.29 3.90 12.33
CA GLU A 102 0.34 5.29 11.79
C GLU A 102 -0.40 6.33 12.65
N ILE A 103 -1.19 5.92 13.66
CA ILE A 103 -1.90 6.84 14.56
C ILE A 103 -1.67 6.53 16.03
N SER A 104 -0.73 5.64 16.35
CA SER A 104 -0.48 5.19 17.73
C SER A 104 -1.74 4.74 18.46
N TRP A 105 -2.58 3.99 17.75
CA TRP A 105 -3.92 3.59 18.17
C TRP A 105 -3.96 2.93 19.55
N GLY A 106 -2.94 2.13 19.92
CA GLY A 106 -2.87 1.42 21.19
C GLY A 106 -2.95 2.37 22.40
N GLN A 107 -2.15 3.44 22.40
CA GLN A 107 -2.18 4.43 23.48
C GLN A 107 -3.47 5.21 23.51
N ARG A 108 -3.99 5.59 22.33
CA ARG A 108 -5.20 6.39 22.21
C ARG A 108 -6.45 5.63 22.65
N ILE A 109 -6.54 4.33 22.36
CA ILE A 109 -7.67 3.48 22.75
C ILE A 109 -7.58 3.05 24.21
N PHE A 110 -6.41 2.59 24.66
CA PHE A 110 -6.26 2.03 26.01
C PHE A 110 -5.88 3.06 27.07
N HIS A 111 -5.66 4.32 26.67
CA HIS A 111 -5.19 5.40 27.54
C HIS A 111 -3.93 5.03 28.32
N VAL A 112 -3.00 4.32 27.66
CA VAL A 112 -1.75 3.84 28.25
C VAL A 112 -0.62 4.80 27.94
N GLU A 113 0.10 5.23 28.96
CA GLU A 113 1.33 6.00 28.82
C GLU A 113 2.47 5.14 28.25
N SER A 114 3.38 5.77 27.50
CA SER A 114 4.57 5.08 26.99
C SER A 114 5.44 4.58 28.13
N SER A 115 5.90 3.32 28.03
CA SER A 115 6.89 2.79 28.97
C SER A 115 8.24 3.47 28.78
N GLU A 116 9.13 3.37 29.77
CA GLU A 116 10.51 3.90 29.70
C GLU A 116 11.23 3.47 28.41
N PHE A 117 11.04 2.20 28.01
CA PHE A 117 11.59 1.69 26.75
C PHE A 117 11.17 2.53 25.54
N PHE A 118 9.87 2.85 25.39
CA PHE A 118 9.37 3.65 24.28
C PHE A 118 9.76 5.12 24.42
N LEU A 119 9.80 5.67 25.63
CA LEU A 119 10.28 7.04 25.85
C LEU A 119 11.74 7.21 25.39
N GLU A 120 12.59 6.20 25.59
CA GLU A 120 14.01 6.24 25.21
C GLU A 120 14.27 5.87 23.74
N ASN A 121 13.45 5.00 23.16
CA ASN A 121 13.73 4.38 21.86
C ASN A 121 12.71 4.70 20.76
N ASN A 122 11.70 5.55 21.01
CA ASN A 122 10.73 5.98 20.01
C ASN A 122 10.89 7.49 19.74
N ALA A 123 10.95 7.87 18.46
CA ALA A 123 11.19 9.26 18.03
C ALA A 123 10.08 10.25 18.43
N GLN A 124 8.87 9.74 18.69
CA GLN A 124 7.72 10.54 19.14
C GLN A 124 7.33 10.23 20.59
N HIS A 125 8.12 9.41 21.30
CA HIS A 125 7.79 8.96 22.64
C HIS A 125 6.44 8.22 22.71
N GLU A 126 6.06 7.52 21.64
CA GLU A 126 4.81 6.78 21.51
C GLU A 126 5.01 5.26 21.67
N THR A 127 3.94 4.53 22.01
CA THR A 127 3.91 3.06 22.11
C THR A 127 3.54 2.45 20.77
N ASN A 128 4.33 2.76 19.75
CA ASN A 128 4.23 2.15 18.44
C ASN A 128 5.61 1.64 17.99
N LEU A 129 5.61 0.71 17.05
CA LEU A 129 6.82 0.21 16.39
C LEU A 129 7.23 1.07 15.20
N HIS A 130 6.28 1.77 14.58
CA HIS A 130 6.53 2.61 13.40
C HIS A 130 7.56 3.72 13.67
N ASN A 131 7.53 4.34 14.85
CA ASN A 131 8.41 5.44 15.25
C ASN A 131 9.62 5.02 16.08
N MET A 132 9.87 3.72 16.21
CA MET A 132 11.06 3.21 16.90
C MET A 132 12.35 3.67 16.22
N VAL A 133 13.40 3.87 17.00
CA VAL A 133 14.74 4.24 16.55
C VAL A 133 15.70 3.11 16.91
N VAL A 134 16.45 2.61 15.93
CA VAL A 134 17.48 1.60 16.11
C VAL A 134 18.76 2.12 15.46
N ASP A 135 19.86 2.13 16.20
CA ASP A 135 21.17 2.66 15.76
C ASP A 135 21.09 4.12 15.24
N GLY A 136 20.24 4.94 15.86
CA GLY A 136 20.07 6.35 15.51
C GLY A 136 19.23 6.63 14.26
N GLU A 137 18.64 5.59 13.67
CA GLU A 137 17.78 5.69 12.48
C GLU A 137 16.39 5.15 12.79
N LYS A 138 15.35 5.78 12.23
CA LYS A 138 13.98 5.31 12.42
C LYS A 138 13.80 3.93 11.77
N VAL A 139 13.11 3.03 12.47
CA VAL A 139 12.76 1.68 12.00
C VAL A 139 11.95 1.75 10.72
N ASN A 140 11.03 2.72 10.58
CA ASN A 140 10.33 2.94 9.32
C ASN A 140 11.34 3.13 8.17
N LYS A 141 12.34 4.00 8.32
CA LYS A 141 13.35 4.27 7.31
C LYS A 141 14.21 3.05 6.97
N ILE A 142 14.60 2.21 7.93
CA ILE A 142 15.43 1.03 7.63
C ILE A 142 14.59 -0.11 7.04
N VAL A 143 13.55 -0.52 7.76
CA VAL A 143 12.76 -1.71 7.42
C VAL A 143 11.82 -1.41 6.25
N PHE A 144 11.16 -0.26 6.22
CA PHE A 144 10.24 0.05 5.12
C PHE A 144 10.99 0.47 3.84
N THR A 145 12.14 1.14 3.91
CA THR A 145 12.81 1.54 2.65
C THR A 145 13.35 0.32 1.88
N TRP A 146 14.01 -0.62 2.55
CA TRP A 146 14.67 -1.73 1.86
C TRP A 146 13.80 -2.98 1.75
N LEU A 147 13.22 -3.45 2.85
CA LEU A 147 12.44 -4.70 2.85
C LEU A 147 11.09 -4.51 2.16
N LEU A 148 10.35 -3.46 2.53
CA LEU A 148 9.08 -3.16 1.85
C LEU A 148 9.34 -2.71 0.41
N GLY A 149 10.37 -1.90 0.14
CA GLY A 149 10.77 -1.53 -1.22
C GLY A 149 11.02 -2.75 -2.13
N LEU A 150 11.82 -3.73 -1.67
CA LEU A 150 12.06 -4.97 -2.41
C LEU A 150 10.78 -5.80 -2.56
N THR A 151 10.00 -5.95 -1.49
CA THR A 151 8.76 -6.74 -1.50
C THR A 151 7.73 -6.16 -2.47
N VAL A 152 7.55 -4.84 -2.45
CA VAL A 152 6.68 -4.09 -3.37
C VAL A 152 7.18 -4.22 -4.80
N ALA A 153 8.49 -4.11 -5.05
CA ALA A 153 9.04 -4.30 -6.39
C ALA A 153 8.78 -5.73 -6.92
N LEU A 154 9.01 -6.76 -6.10
CA LEU A 154 8.69 -8.14 -6.48
C LEU A 154 7.18 -8.32 -6.74
N TYR A 155 6.33 -7.73 -5.91
CA TYR A 155 4.89 -7.79 -6.07
C TYR A 155 4.39 -7.05 -7.33
N LEU A 156 4.94 -5.88 -7.65
CA LEU A 156 4.52 -5.06 -8.78
C LEU A 156 5.10 -5.52 -10.12
N PHE A 157 6.28 -6.11 -10.14
CA PHE A 157 6.97 -6.48 -11.39
C PHE A 157 7.02 -7.99 -11.61
N LEU A 158 7.51 -8.75 -10.61
CA LEU A 158 7.71 -10.19 -10.76
C LEU A 158 6.38 -10.95 -10.76
N LEU A 159 5.46 -10.61 -9.84
CA LEU A 159 4.17 -11.30 -9.74
C LEU A 159 3.33 -11.21 -11.03
N PRO A 160 3.01 -10.03 -11.61
CA PRO A 160 2.19 -9.97 -12.82
C PRO A 160 2.90 -10.60 -14.03
N TRP A 161 4.24 -10.53 -14.10
CA TRP A 161 5.01 -11.22 -15.13
C TRP A 161 4.87 -12.75 -15.01
N LEU A 162 5.06 -13.31 -13.82
CA LEU A 162 4.87 -14.74 -13.56
C LEU A 162 3.43 -15.17 -13.79
N TYR A 163 2.45 -14.36 -13.34
CA TYR A 163 1.03 -14.59 -13.54
C TYR A 163 0.66 -14.70 -15.02
N ALA A 164 1.26 -13.86 -15.88
CA ALA A 164 1.02 -13.88 -17.31
C ALA A 164 1.73 -15.04 -18.04
N LYS A 165 2.87 -15.52 -17.54
CA LYS A 165 3.74 -16.48 -18.24
C LYS A 165 3.61 -17.93 -17.78
N LYS A 166 3.22 -18.17 -16.53
CA LYS A 166 3.26 -19.51 -15.92
C LYS A 166 1.85 -19.95 -15.49
N PRO A 167 1.20 -20.90 -16.19
CA PRO A 167 -0.15 -21.36 -15.85
C PRO A 167 -0.28 -21.96 -14.44
N GLY A 168 0.77 -22.60 -13.92
CA GLY A 168 0.82 -23.08 -12.54
C GLY A 168 0.73 -21.93 -11.52
N VAL A 169 1.53 -20.89 -11.73
CA VAL A 169 1.53 -19.68 -10.86
C VAL A 169 0.20 -18.95 -10.95
N LYS A 170 -0.36 -18.81 -12.16
CA LYS A 170 -1.71 -18.24 -12.36
C LYS A 170 -2.76 -18.97 -11.52
N ARG A 171 -2.80 -20.30 -11.62
CA ARG A 171 -3.75 -21.14 -10.85
C ARG A 171 -3.56 -20.98 -9.35
N PHE A 172 -2.32 -20.97 -8.88
CA PHE A 172 -2.02 -20.77 -7.46
C PHE A 172 -2.45 -19.38 -6.97
N ILE A 173 -2.12 -18.31 -7.69
CA ILE A 173 -2.48 -16.93 -7.36
C ILE A 173 -4.01 -16.76 -7.33
N ASP A 174 -4.72 -17.28 -8.33
CA ASP A 174 -6.18 -17.22 -8.38
C ASP A 174 -6.82 -18.06 -7.27
N TRP A 175 -6.27 -19.25 -6.98
CA TRP A 175 -6.72 -20.09 -5.87
C TRP A 175 -6.49 -19.43 -4.51
N ALA A 176 -5.32 -18.82 -4.32
CA ALA A 176 -4.93 -18.13 -3.09
C ALA A 176 -5.62 -16.78 -2.90
N GLY A 177 -6.31 -16.25 -3.92
CA GLY A 177 -6.95 -14.95 -3.82
C GLY A 177 -5.97 -13.79 -3.75
N ILE A 178 -4.78 -13.92 -4.34
CA ILE A 178 -3.79 -12.84 -4.35
C ILE A 178 -4.19 -11.82 -5.44
N PRO A 179 -4.47 -10.55 -5.11
CA PRO A 179 -4.76 -9.53 -6.09
C PRO A 179 -3.55 -9.30 -6.99
N VAL A 180 -3.74 -9.28 -8.31
CA VAL A 180 -2.64 -9.03 -9.27
C VAL A 180 -2.68 -7.59 -9.75
N PRO A 181 -1.56 -6.83 -9.68
CA PRO A 181 -1.54 -5.44 -10.12
C PRO A 181 -1.74 -5.32 -11.63
N HIS A 182 -2.54 -4.34 -12.03
CA HIS A 182 -2.76 -3.99 -13.42
C HIS A 182 -1.68 -3.02 -13.93
N ARG A 183 -1.49 -2.94 -15.26
CA ARG A 183 -0.47 -2.08 -15.88
C ARG A 183 -0.50 -0.62 -15.43
N VAL A 184 -1.70 -0.07 -15.23
CA VAL A 184 -1.89 1.33 -14.77
C VAL A 184 -1.35 1.52 -13.36
N GLN A 185 -1.60 0.57 -12.46
CA GLN A 185 -1.10 0.60 -11.08
C GLN A 185 0.43 0.44 -11.05
N ILE A 186 0.99 -0.40 -11.92
CA ILE A 186 2.45 -0.55 -12.08
C ILE A 186 3.08 0.75 -12.59
N ILE A 187 2.49 1.38 -13.62
CA ILE A 187 2.96 2.67 -14.15
C ILE A 187 2.86 3.76 -13.08
N ALA A 188 1.75 3.81 -12.34
CA ALA A 188 1.58 4.74 -11.23
C ALA A 188 2.64 4.52 -10.14
N ALA A 189 2.94 3.28 -9.78
CA ALA A 189 3.99 3.00 -8.79
C ALA A 189 5.37 3.44 -9.29
N ILE A 190 5.73 3.16 -10.55
CA ILE A 190 7.00 3.66 -11.13
C ILE A 190 7.04 5.19 -11.07
N ALA A 191 5.98 5.86 -11.53
CA ALA A 191 5.91 7.32 -11.52
C ALA A 191 6.01 7.89 -10.11
N LEU A 192 5.40 7.24 -9.12
CA LEU A 192 5.52 7.58 -7.70
C LEU A 192 6.97 7.47 -7.24
N PHE A 193 7.64 6.33 -7.44
CA PHE A 193 9.05 6.16 -7.05
C PHE A 193 9.97 7.19 -7.70
N VAL A 194 9.74 7.52 -8.97
CA VAL A 194 10.47 8.60 -9.67
C VAL A 194 10.22 9.95 -9.00
N CYS A 195 8.96 10.29 -8.69
CA CYS A 195 8.61 11.54 -8.00
C CYS A 195 9.26 11.64 -6.62
N ILE A 196 9.21 10.57 -5.82
CA ILE A 196 9.81 10.52 -4.48
C ILE A 196 11.33 10.65 -4.55
N GLY A 197 11.98 10.03 -5.54
CA GLY A 197 13.42 10.15 -5.77
C GLY A 197 13.90 11.55 -6.15
N ILE A 198 13.00 12.44 -6.57
CA ILE A 198 13.31 13.85 -6.88
C ILE A 198 13.33 14.70 -5.60
N ILE A 199 12.64 14.30 -4.53
CA ILE A 199 12.52 15.09 -3.29
C ILE A 199 13.80 14.95 -2.45
N PRO A 200 14.60 16.02 -2.26
CA PRO A 200 15.88 15.95 -1.54
C PRO A 200 15.70 16.08 -0.01
N SER A 201 14.81 15.27 0.57
CA SER A 201 14.54 15.20 2.00
C SER A 201 14.33 13.76 2.44
N SER A 202 14.77 13.43 3.66
CA SER A 202 14.52 12.14 4.29
C SER A 202 13.06 11.94 4.70
N LYS A 203 12.26 13.01 4.73
CA LYS A 203 10.80 12.98 5.00
C LYS A 203 9.96 12.63 3.77
N ASN A 204 10.59 12.28 2.65
CA ASN A 204 9.88 11.85 1.44
C ASN A 204 9.17 10.49 1.59
N SER A 205 9.49 9.71 2.63
CA SER A 205 8.86 8.44 2.97
C SER A 205 7.36 8.59 3.25
N GLU A 206 6.93 9.68 3.90
CA GLU A 206 5.52 9.97 4.20
C GLU A 206 4.66 9.98 2.92
N LEU A 207 5.17 10.63 1.87
CA LEU A 207 4.50 10.70 0.58
C LEU A 207 4.56 9.36 -0.18
N LEU A 208 5.63 8.60 0.03
CA LEU A 208 5.75 7.25 -0.52
C LEU A 208 4.72 6.32 0.12
N GLU A 209 4.54 6.38 1.43
CA GLU A 209 3.57 5.57 2.19
C GLU A 209 2.13 5.90 1.78
N LEU A 210 1.78 7.19 1.66
CA LEU A 210 0.50 7.62 1.09
C LEU A 210 0.27 7.06 -0.31
N GLY A 211 1.28 7.16 -1.18
CA GLY A 211 1.17 6.73 -2.57
C GLY A 211 1.07 5.21 -2.72
N ILE A 212 1.89 4.45 -2.00
CA ILE A 212 1.93 2.98 -2.06
C ILE A 212 0.69 2.37 -1.41
N SER A 213 0.23 2.88 -0.26
CA SER A 213 -1.02 2.44 0.36
C SER A 213 -2.23 2.69 -0.55
N SER A 214 -2.28 3.85 -1.22
CA SER A 214 -3.31 4.18 -2.20
C SER A 214 -3.28 3.25 -3.42
N ILE A 215 -2.10 2.96 -3.96
CA ILE A 215 -1.94 2.02 -5.07
C ILE A 215 -2.31 0.60 -4.64
N PHE A 216 -1.94 0.18 -3.43
CA PHE A 216 -2.33 -1.11 -2.86
C PHE A 216 -3.85 -1.25 -2.77
N LEU A 217 -4.55 -0.23 -2.25
CA LEU A 217 -6.01 -0.18 -2.24
C LEU A 217 -6.59 -0.31 -3.66
N LEU A 218 -6.02 0.39 -4.64
CA LEU A 218 -6.47 0.29 -6.02
C LEU A 218 -6.25 -1.11 -6.62
N ILE A 219 -5.14 -1.78 -6.27
CA ILE A 219 -4.89 -3.17 -6.66
C ILE A 219 -5.93 -4.11 -6.02
N LEU A 220 -6.34 -3.88 -4.78
CA LEU A 220 -7.36 -4.68 -4.09
C LEU A 220 -8.78 -4.46 -4.66
N LEU A 221 -9.12 -3.23 -5.01
CA LEU A 221 -10.42 -2.87 -5.60
C LEU A 221 -10.51 -3.28 -7.08
N TYR A 222 -9.41 -3.16 -7.81
CA TYR A 222 -9.36 -3.31 -9.26
C TYR A 222 -8.19 -4.19 -9.73
N PRO A 223 -8.09 -5.45 -9.25
CA PRO A 223 -7.00 -6.32 -9.65
C PRO A 223 -7.18 -6.82 -11.09
N GLN A 224 -6.08 -7.20 -11.73
CA GLN A 224 -6.10 -7.85 -13.04
C GLN A 224 -6.93 -9.15 -13.02
N ASN A 225 -6.90 -9.91 -11.93
CA ASN A 225 -7.68 -11.13 -11.73
C ASN A 225 -9.03 -10.89 -11.01
N VAL A 226 -9.70 -9.77 -11.32
CA VAL A 226 -10.99 -9.35 -10.71
C VAL A 226 -12.07 -10.43 -10.67
N ALA A 227 -12.01 -11.40 -11.59
CA ALA A 227 -12.92 -12.56 -11.61
C ALA A 227 -12.92 -13.36 -10.30
N VAL A 228 -11.77 -13.45 -9.62
CA VAL A 228 -11.63 -14.15 -8.34
C VAL A 228 -12.41 -13.44 -7.23
N PHE A 229 -12.49 -12.11 -7.31
CA PHE A 229 -13.08 -11.22 -6.30
C PHE A 229 -14.53 -10.81 -6.60
N ARG A 230 -15.16 -11.45 -7.58
CA ARG A 230 -16.57 -11.27 -7.88
C ARG A 230 -17.33 -12.53 -7.56
N THR A 231 -18.57 -12.36 -7.12
CA THR A 231 -19.54 -13.46 -7.03
C THR A 231 -19.84 -14.05 -8.40
N ASP A 232 -19.61 -13.26 -9.46
CA ASP A 232 -20.08 -13.54 -10.80
C ASP A 232 -18.91 -13.98 -11.68
N LYS A 233 -18.62 -15.28 -11.61
CA LYS A 233 -18.23 -16.07 -12.78
C LYS A 233 -18.76 -17.49 -12.62
N ALA A 234 -19.68 -17.79 -13.54
CA ALA A 234 -19.96 -19.06 -14.22
C ALA A 234 -20.14 -20.31 -13.34
#